data_AF-A0A3G8Y0C2-F1
#
_entry.id   AF-A0A3G8Y0C2-F1
#
_cell.length_a   1.000
_cell.length_b   1.000
_cell.length_c   1.000
_cell.angle_alpha   90.00
_cell.angle_beta   90.00
_cell.angle_gamma   90.00
#
_symmetry.space_group_name_H-M   'P 1'
#
loop_
_entity.id
_entity.type
_entity.pdbx_description
1 polymer ?
#
loop_
_entity_poly.entity_id
_entity_poly.type
_entity_poly.pdbx_seq_one_letter_code
_entity_poly.pdbx_strand_id
1 'polypeptide(L)'
;MNDQLDFLKCYYRPAFFKIKIDLPFEFKNLKELTDGTLSLYLHEYIHFIQDISTIYGLVNISTINYYIQDCASRIYRENNKEFKVPLKLSPREGDYGYSNFCLQPIYLGSKINPKRKKIELVSYKYGSQVFNDKNEKVNIIKVTLNDAKLNTNFEVSLGGILITEGMAYLSERYVYSEILQSQGANVQADEYPYLVVEKIAQKIYPELAQYTILLIAVCDCSLMTYHPGLSFIRAMEFLSKSKFIETNLDNDQIISKLYEVLSAFLKGNHFDFDVIVEQVRDSIKKNFKADVFNGNNQWIDVLFDRITIIRREYPQFIIDFLQGGNLKNNKDFAMFYLAFGSPLVVNSEDKGTVALPNQFNPENFQPHLFWAINQILKIFTNQSPTPCELKGFCKKSSELEGIDDITDERCDNAPWEKHTDLCPVGAIWRHWALAGFSPKTTS
;
A
#
# COMPACT_ATOMS: atom_id res chain seq x y z
N MET A 1 -17.36 -17.49 -21.68
CA MET A 1 -16.67 -16.18 -21.60
C MET A 1 -15.33 -16.46 -20.94
N ASN A 2 -14.40 -16.94 -21.75
CA ASN A 2 -13.00 -17.14 -21.39
C ASN A 2 -12.28 -15.86 -21.80
N ASP A 3 -11.54 -15.26 -20.88
CA ASP A 3 -10.18 -14.72 -21.08
C ASP A 3 -9.85 -13.64 -20.03
N GLN A 4 -8.68 -13.80 -19.42
CA GLN A 4 -7.80 -12.73 -18.92
C GLN A 4 -8.32 -11.84 -17.76
N LEU A 5 -8.13 -12.31 -16.53
CA LEU A 5 -8.02 -11.42 -15.36
C LEU A 5 -6.66 -10.70 -15.26
N ASP A 6 -5.67 -11.10 -16.08
CA ASP A 6 -4.31 -10.53 -16.10
C ASP A 6 -4.19 -9.19 -16.88
N PHE A 7 -5.27 -8.69 -17.49
CA PHE A 7 -5.25 -7.51 -18.36
C PHE A 7 -5.71 -6.20 -17.69
N LEU A 8 -6.14 -6.24 -16.43
CA LEU A 8 -6.75 -5.08 -15.78
C LEU A 8 -5.68 -4.24 -15.07
N LYS A 9 -5.69 -2.92 -15.30
CA LYS A 9 -4.85 -1.95 -14.56
C LYS A 9 -5.41 -1.72 -13.15
N CYS A 10 -5.51 -2.80 -12.36
CA CYS A 10 -5.88 -2.75 -10.96
C CYS A 10 -4.65 -2.44 -10.10
N TYR A 11 -4.79 -1.53 -9.15
CA TYR A 11 -3.77 -1.24 -8.16
C TYR A 11 -4.31 -0.41 -6.99
N TYR A 12 -3.72 -0.60 -5.82
CA TYR A 12 -3.74 0.33 -4.70
C TYR A 12 -2.56 1.32 -4.82
N ARG A 13 -2.76 2.57 -4.37
CA ARG A 13 -1.69 3.58 -4.23
C ARG A 13 -1.32 3.73 -2.75
N PRO A 14 -0.21 3.11 -2.31
CA PRO A 14 0.30 3.28 -0.96
C PRO A 14 0.48 4.75 -0.59
N ALA A 15 0.16 5.09 0.65
CA ALA A 15 0.16 6.43 1.25
C ALA A 15 -0.88 7.43 0.72
N PHE A 16 -1.68 7.06 -0.28
CA PHE A 16 -2.64 7.97 -0.90
C PHE A 16 -4.08 7.43 -0.93
N PHE A 17 -4.32 6.29 -0.28
CA PHE A 17 -5.66 5.75 -0.03
C PHE A 17 -6.55 5.76 -1.27
N LYS A 18 -6.01 5.20 -2.37
CA LYS A 18 -6.72 5.09 -3.65
C LYS A 18 -6.59 3.68 -4.21
N ILE A 19 -7.72 3.08 -4.54
CA ILE A 19 -7.81 1.86 -5.36
C ILE A 19 -8.23 2.27 -6.78
N LYS A 20 -7.57 1.73 -7.80
CA LYS A 20 -8.08 1.69 -9.18
C LYS A 20 -8.46 0.25 -9.47
N ILE A 21 -9.70 0.01 -9.87
CA ILE A 21 -10.13 -1.25 -10.47
C ILE A 21 -10.54 -0.94 -11.90
N ASP A 22 -9.86 -1.50 -12.88
CA ASP A 22 -10.07 -1.15 -14.30
C ASP A 22 -11.27 -1.88 -14.92
N LEU A 23 -12.39 -1.90 -14.20
CA LEU A 23 -13.65 -2.51 -14.61
C LEU A 23 -14.79 -1.48 -14.56
N PRO A 24 -15.85 -1.63 -15.38
CA PRO A 24 -16.95 -0.66 -15.47
C PRO A 24 -18.00 -0.86 -14.37
N PHE A 25 -17.59 -1.27 -13.17
CA PHE A 25 -18.50 -1.48 -12.03
C PHE A 25 -18.42 -0.31 -11.05
N GLU A 26 -19.53 0.00 -10.38
CA GLU A 26 -19.54 0.91 -9.23
C GLU A 26 -19.40 0.10 -7.93
N PHE A 27 -18.64 0.62 -6.97
CA PHE A 27 -18.31 -0.11 -5.74
C PHE A 27 -19.16 0.33 -4.55
N LYS A 28 -20.35 0.90 -4.82
CA LYS A 28 -21.26 1.42 -3.78
C LYS A 28 -21.88 0.29 -2.96
N ASN A 29 -22.23 -0.81 -3.63
CA ASN A 29 -22.78 -2.00 -3.00
C ASN A 29 -21.95 -3.22 -3.40
N LEU A 30 -21.05 -3.67 -2.52
CA LEU A 30 -20.19 -4.82 -2.77
C LEU A 30 -20.99 -6.12 -3.03
N LYS A 31 -22.25 -6.20 -2.57
CA LYS A 31 -23.10 -7.39 -2.78
C LYS A 31 -23.54 -7.58 -4.23
N GLU A 32 -23.55 -6.50 -5.02
CA GLU A 32 -23.95 -6.53 -6.43
C GLU A 32 -22.80 -6.89 -7.38
N LEU A 33 -21.57 -6.92 -6.87
CA LEU A 33 -20.39 -7.24 -7.65
C LEU A 33 -20.29 -8.75 -7.94
N THR A 34 -19.72 -9.12 -9.08
CA THR A 34 -19.36 -10.51 -9.37
C THR A 34 -18.26 -10.98 -8.42
N ASP A 35 -18.15 -12.29 -8.19
CA ASP A 35 -17.10 -12.82 -7.33
C ASP A 35 -15.70 -12.56 -7.90
N GLY A 36 -15.55 -12.54 -9.23
CA GLY A 36 -14.29 -12.14 -9.90
C GLY A 36 -13.91 -10.68 -9.62
N THR A 37 -14.87 -9.75 -9.67
CA THR A 37 -14.62 -8.35 -9.31
C THR A 37 -14.32 -8.19 -7.83
N LEU A 38 -14.99 -8.96 -6.96
CA LEU A 38 -14.69 -8.96 -5.52
C LEU A 38 -13.33 -9.57 -5.18
N SER A 39 -12.86 -10.55 -5.95
CA SER A 39 -11.51 -11.12 -5.85
C SER A 39 -10.45 -10.03 -6.02
N LEU A 40 -10.56 -9.26 -7.11
CA LEU A 40 -9.66 -8.13 -7.38
C LEU A 40 -9.80 -7.02 -6.33
N TYR A 41 -11.04 -6.71 -5.92
CA TYR A 41 -11.28 -5.74 -4.87
C TYR A 41 -10.65 -6.14 -3.55
N LEU A 42 -10.76 -7.42 -3.16
CA LEU A 42 -10.14 -7.96 -1.95
C LEU A 42 -8.62 -7.78 -2.00
N HIS A 43 -7.96 -8.14 -3.10
CA HIS A 43 -6.52 -7.95 -3.26
C HIS A 43 -6.10 -6.50 -2.97
N GLU A 44 -6.76 -5.54 -3.60
CA GLU A 44 -6.42 -4.12 -3.41
C GLU A 44 -6.86 -3.58 -2.03
N TYR A 45 -7.92 -4.12 -1.44
CA TYR A 45 -8.38 -3.77 -0.10
C TYR A 45 -7.43 -4.31 0.97
N ILE A 46 -6.81 -5.49 0.76
CA ILE A 46 -5.73 -5.99 1.61
C ILE A 46 -4.56 -5.00 1.61
N HIS A 47 -4.17 -4.45 0.45
CA HIS A 47 -3.13 -3.44 0.40
C HIS A 47 -3.50 -2.17 1.19
N PHE A 48 -4.76 -1.72 1.11
CA PHE A 48 -5.24 -0.62 1.96
C PHE A 48 -5.09 -0.95 3.46
N ILE A 49 -5.54 -2.13 3.88
CA ILE A 49 -5.41 -2.58 5.28
C ILE A 49 -3.94 -2.63 5.69
N GLN A 50 -3.07 -3.23 4.88
CA GLN A 50 -1.63 -3.31 5.13
C GLN A 50 -1.01 -1.92 5.33
N ASP A 51 -1.41 -0.94 4.53
CA ASP A 51 -0.88 0.42 4.57
C ASP A 51 -1.21 1.14 5.89
N ILE A 52 -2.44 1.00 6.38
CA ILE A 52 -2.91 1.71 7.59
C ILE A 52 -2.64 0.97 8.89
N SER A 53 -2.38 -0.34 8.83
CA SER A 53 -2.39 -1.21 10.01
C SER A 53 -1.07 -1.89 10.31
N THR A 54 -0.03 -1.66 9.52
CA THR A 54 1.29 -2.29 9.71
C THR A 54 2.38 -1.26 9.92
N ILE A 55 3.42 -1.60 10.68
CA ILE A 55 4.57 -0.71 10.87
C ILE A 55 5.21 -0.35 9.53
N TYR A 56 5.35 -1.32 8.63
CA TYR A 56 5.88 -1.07 7.29
C TYR A 56 5.05 -0.05 6.50
N GLY A 57 3.72 -0.24 6.46
CA GLY A 57 2.79 0.69 5.80
C GLY A 57 2.91 2.10 6.37
N LEU A 58 2.73 2.23 7.68
CA LEU A 58 2.81 3.48 8.42
C LEU A 58 4.13 4.24 8.19
N VAL A 59 5.27 3.54 8.25
CA VAL A 59 6.59 4.15 8.03
C VAL A 59 6.76 4.60 6.58
N ASN A 60 6.23 3.83 5.62
CA ASN A 60 6.22 4.23 4.22
C ASN A 60 5.39 5.51 4.02
N ILE A 61 4.21 5.60 4.63
CA ILE A 61 3.38 6.81 4.64
C ILE A 61 4.15 8.00 5.24
N SER A 62 4.77 7.81 6.40
CA SER A 62 5.56 8.85 7.08
C SER A 62 6.68 9.38 6.18
N THR A 63 7.43 8.47 5.55
CA THR A 63 8.59 8.80 4.73
C THR A 63 8.19 9.57 3.46
N ILE A 64 7.11 9.17 2.81
CA ILE A 64 6.57 9.87 1.63
C ILE A 64 6.08 11.27 2.01
N ASN A 65 5.33 11.39 3.12
CA ASN A 65 4.84 12.69 3.59
C ASN A 65 5.99 13.62 3.97
N TYR A 66 7.00 13.11 4.66
CA TYR A 66 8.20 13.86 4.99
C TYR A 66 8.88 14.41 3.74
N TYR A 67 9.07 13.58 2.69
CA TYR A 67 9.66 14.02 1.42
C TYR A 67 8.86 15.16 0.78
N ILE A 68 7.54 15.02 0.70
CA ILE A 68 6.64 16.01 0.08
C ILE A 68 6.70 17.34 0.84
N GLN A 69 6.61 17.28 2.16
CA GLN A 69 6.63 18.46 3.03
C GLN A 69 7.97 19.18 2.98
N ASP A 70 9.06 18.43 2.96
CA ASP A 70 10.40 19.00 2.80
C ASP A 70 10.56 19.70 1.44
N CYS A 71 10.12 19.06 0.35
CA CYS A 71 10.15 19.65 -0.99
C CYS A 71 9.34 20.95 -1.05
N ALA A 72 8.08 20.92 -0.61
CA ALA A 72 7.22 22.10 -0.59
C ALA A 72 7.82 23.23 0.26
N SER A 73 8.33 22.91 1.45
CA SER A 73 8.95 23.92 2.32
C SER A 73 10.22 24.52 1.72
N ARG A 74 11.04 23.74 1.00
CA ARG A 74 12.26 24.25 0.36
C ARG A 74 11.93 25.16 -0.82
N ILE A 75 11.03 24.75 -1.71
CA ILE A 75 10.60 25.56 -2.86
C ILE A 75 10.14 26.94 -2.36
N TYR A 76 9.28 26.97 -1.34
CA TYR A 76 8.79 28.21 -0.77
C TYR A 76 9.91 29.09 -0.19
N ARG A 77 10.85 28.51 0.56
CA ARG A 77 11.95 29.25 1.21
C ARG A 77 13.01 29.77 0.24
N GLU A 78 13.33 29.01 -0.80
CA GLU A 78 14.28 29.43 -1.84
C GLU A 78 13.74 30.63 -2.64
N ASN A 79 12.41 30.81 -2.67
CA ASN A 79 11.70 31.91 -3.32
C ASN A 79 12.07 32.10 -4.81
N ASN A 80 12.59 31.05 -5.44
CA ASN A 80 12.78 30.99 -6.88
C ASN A 80 11.48 30.50 -7.53
N LYS A 81 10.89 31.32 -8.39
CA LYS A 81 9.62 30.99 -9.07
C LYS A 81 9.72 29.72 -9.92
N GLU A 82 10.91 29.34 -10.33
CA GLU A 82 11.14 28.10 -11.07
C GLU A 82 12.07 27.18 -10.28
N PHE A 83 11.70 25.90 -10.13
CA PHE A 83 12.52 24.91 -9.42
C PHE A 83 12.82 23.71 -10.32
N LYS A 84 14.02 23.12 -10.18
CA LYS A 84 14.43 21.98 -11.01
C LYS A 84 13.88 20.67 -10.44
N VAL A 85 13.36 19.82 -11.31
CA VAL A 85 12.94 18.45 -10.98
C VAL A 85 13.84 17.42 -11.68
N PRO A 86 14.10 16.25 -11.07
CA PRO A 86 13.56 15.76 -9.81
C PRO A 86 14.22 16.41 -8.59
N LEU A 87 13.42 16.68 -7.56
CA LEU A 87 13.91 17.18 -6.29
C LEU A 87 14.62 16.06 -5.53
N LYS A 88 15.73 16.40 -4.89
CA LYS A 88 16.48 15.50 -4.01
C LYS A 88 16.45 16.05 -2.59
N LEU A 89 16.35 15.14 -1.61
CA LEU A 89 16.59 15.52 -0.22
C LEU A 89 18.09 15.71 0.00
N SER A 90 18.44 16.59 0.94
CA SER A 90 19.81 16.82 1.38
C SER A 90 19.94 16.46 2.85
N PRO A 91 21.08 15.91 3.29
CA PRO A 91 21.29 15.58 4.70
C PRO A 91 21.29 16.85 5.56
N ARG A 92 20.64 16.77 6.72
CA ARG A 92 20.67 17.80 7.77
C ARG A 92 21.03 17.14 9.10
N GLU A 93 21.78 17.85 9.94
CA GLU A 93 22.17 17.32 11.24
C GLU A 93 20.92 17.07 12.11
N GLY A 94 20.84 15.88 12.74
CA GLY A 94 19.69 15.47 13.56
C GLY A 94 18.42 15.10 12.78
N ASP A 95 18.47 15.07 11.45
CA ASP A 95 17.30 14.82 10.62
C ASP A 95 17.07 13.34 10.33
N TYR A 96 16.31 12.68 11.20
CA TYR A 96 15.92 11.28 11.04
C TYR A 96 15.04 11.03 9.81
N GLY A 97 14.35 12.05 9.29
CA GLY A 97 13.51 11.90 8.10
C GLY A 97 14.34 11.64 6.84
N TYR A 98 15.50 12.29 6.71
CA TYR A 98 16.46 11.99 5.64
C TYR A 98 16.98 10.55 5.73
N SER A 99 17.38 10.09 6.93
CA SER A 99 17.83 8.71 7.12
C SER A 99 16.75 7.68 6.77
N ASN A 100 15.49 7.93 7.15
CA ASN A 100 14.37 7.05 6.80
C ASN A 100 14.13 7.02 5.28
N PHE A 101 14.22 8.17 4.61
CA PHE A 101 14.14 8.24 3.15
C PHE A 101 15.26 7.45 2.46
N CYS A 102 16.48 7.52 2.97
CA CYS A 102 17.61 6.73 2.48
C CYS A 102 17.43 5.21 2.67
N LEU A 103 16.79 4.79 3.77
CA LEU A 103 16.49 3.38 4.06
C LEU A 103 15.31 2.83 3.25
N GLN A 104 14.34 3.68 2.88
CA GLN A 104 13.09 3.27 2.25
C GLN A 104 13.29 2.36 1.02
N PRO A 105 14.16 2.66 0.02
CA PRO A 105 14.36 1.78 -1.12
C PRO A 105 14.81 0.36 -0.75
N ILE A 106 15.56 0.22 0.34
CA ILE A 106 16.02 -1.08 0.85
C ILE A 106 14.85 -1.85 1.48
N TYR A 107 14.05 -1.17 2.29
CA TYR A 107 12.89 -1.77 2.95
C TYR A 107 11.77 -2.13 1.97
N LEU A 108 11.58 -1.34 0.90
CA LEU A 108 10.69 -1.67 -0.22
C LEU A 108 11.15 -2.96 -0.93
N GLY A 109 12.46 -3.07 -1.20
CA GLY A 109 13.05 -4.19 -1.94
C GLY A 109 12.87 -4.08 -3.45
N SER A 110 12.87 -5.22 -4.14
CA SER A 110 12.73 -5.26 -5.59
C SER A 110 11.32 -4.89 -6.07
N LYS A 111 11.26 -4.27 -7.24
CA LYS A 111 10.00 -3.95 -7.93
C LYS A 111 9.29 -5.22 -8.42
N ILE A 112 7.98 -5.15 -8.59
CA ILE A 112 7.13 -6.23 -9.10
C ILE A 112 7.29 -6.51 -10.61
N ASN A 113 7.87 -5.57 -11.35
CA ASN A 113 8.04 -5.65 -12.80
C ASN A 113 9.51 -5.84 -13.20
N PRO A 114 9.78 -6.59 -14.29
CA PRO A 114 8.80 -7.31 -15.12
C PRO A 114 8.23 -8.54 -14.40
N LYS A 115 6.92 -8.77 -14.55
CA LYS A 115 6.26 -9.98 -14.06
C LYS A 115 6.81 -11.23 -14.77
N ARG A 116 6.78 -12.38 -14.08
CA ARG A 116 7.27 -13.67 -14.61
C ARG A 116 6.22 -14.75 -14.44
N LYS A 117 5.87 -15.43 -15.53
CA LYS A 117 4.80 -16.44 -15.58
C LYS A 117 5.05 -17.63 -14.66
N LYS A 118 6.30 -18.06 -14.50
CA LYS A 118 6.69 -19.23 -13.71
C LYS A 118 8.07 -19.01 -13.12
N ILE A 119 8.20 -19.19 -11.81
CA ILE A 119 9.45 -19.03 -11.08
C ILE A 119 9.76 -20.25 -10.22
N GLU A 120 11.06 -20.52 -10.08
CA GLU A 120 11.56 -21.51 -9.14
C GLU A 120 12.54 -20.85 -8.18
N LEU A 121 12.43 -21.16 -6.89
CA LEU A 121 13.37 -20.67 -5.90
C LEU A 121 14.66 -21.47 -5.97
N VAL A 122 15.76 -20.79 -6.29
CA VAL A 122 17.10 -21.39 -6.31
C VAL A 122 17.72 -21.33 -4.92
N SER A 123 17.79 -20.13 -4.33
CA SER A 123 18.41 -19.90 -3.03
C SER A 123 18.01 -18.54 -2.45
N TYR A 124 18.28 -18.33 -1.17
CA TYR A 124 18.32 -17.01 -0.55
C TYR A 124 19.61 -16.87 0.27
N LYS A 125 20.09 -15.63 0.46
CA LYS A 125 21.27 -15.33 1.26
C LYS A 125 21.08 -14.05 2.07
N TYR A 126 21.63 -14.06 3.27
CA TYR A 126 21.82 -12.85 4.06
C TYR A 126 22.92 -11.98 3.43
N GLY A 127 22.69 -10.68 3.42
CA GLY A 127 23.64 -9.70 2.92
C GLY A 127 23.55 -8.39 3.71
N SER A 128 24.31 -7.40 3.26
CA SER A 128 24.21 -6.03 3.77
C SER A 128 24.26 -5.02 2.63
N GLN A 129 23.60 -3.88 2.81
CA GLN A 129 23.58 -2.79 1.85
C GLN A 129 23.87 -1.46 2.55
N VAL A 130 24.73 -0.65 1.93
CA VAL A 130 24.99 0.72 2.37
C VAL A 130 23.79 1.59 2.03
N PHE A 131 23.33 2.42 2.97
CA PHE A 131 22.15 3.25 2.76
C PHE A 131 22.43 4.76 2.77
N ASN A 132 23.61 5.21 3.21
CA ASN A 132 23.92 6.64 3.26
C ASN A 132 25.40 6.95 2.99
N ASP A 133 25.70 8.25 2.90
CA ASP A 133 27.04 8.78 2.61
C ASP A 133 28.07 8.50 3.72
N LYS A 134 27.60 8.08 4.91
CA LYS A 134 28.46 7.65 6.04
C LYS A 134 28.87 6.18 5.95
N ASN A 135 28.51 5.48 4.86
CA ASN A 135 28.75 4.05 4.66
C ASN A 135 28.11 3.16 5.73
N GLU A 136 27.04 3.62 6.38
CA GLU A 136 26.28 2.79 7.31
C GLU A 136 25.55 1.68 6.55
N LYS A 137 25.51 0.48 7.14
CA LYS A 137 24.99 -0.73 6.50
C LYS A 137 23.76 -1.24 7.24
N VAL A 138 22.81 -1.76 6.47
CA VAL A 138 21.65 -2.50 6.97
C VAL A 138 21.64 -3.91 6.40
N ASN A 139 21.15 -4.87 7.18
CA ASN A 139 21.00 -6.26 6.74
C ASN A 139 19.88 -6.36 5.70
N ILE A 140 20.09 -7.21 4.70
CA ILE A 140 19.14 -7.48 3.62
C ILE A 140 19.06 -8.98 3.32
N ILE A 141 18.01 -9.38 2.62
CA ILE A 141 17.88 -10.71 2.02
C ILE A 141 17.90 -10.57 0.50
N LYS A 142 18.82 -11.31 -0.14
CA LYS A 142 18.81 -11.51 -1.60
C LYS A 142 18.24 -12.89 -1.90
N VAL A 143 17.32 -12.95 -2.85
CA VAL A 143 16.67 -14.18 -3.31
C VAL A 143 17.04 -14.40 -4.77
N THR A 144 17.53 -15.59 -5.07
CA THR A 144 17.81 -16.02 -6.45
C THR A 144 16.66 -16.88 -6.93
N LEU A 145 16.03 -16.43 -8.01
CA LEU A 145 14.91 -17.09 -8.67
C LEU A 145 15.34 -17.50 -10.08
N ASN A 146 14.79 -18.60 -10.58
CA ASN A 146 14.89 -18.99 -11.99
C ASN A 146 13.57 -18.65 -12.70
N ASP A 147 13.63 -17.96 -13.83
CA ASP A 147 12.52 -17.86 -14.76
C ASP A 147 12.49 -19.15 -15.59
N ALA A 148 11.55 -20.05 -15.26
CA ALA A 148 11.49 -21.38 -15.87
C ALA A 148 11.17 -21.34 -17.38
N LYS A 149 10.64 -20.21 -17.90
CA LYS A 149 10.39 -20.06 -19.34
C LYS A 149 11.63 -19.62 -20.10
N LEU A 150 12.41 -18.71 -19.52
CA LEU A 150 13.64 -18.21 -20.13
C LEU A 150 14.86 -19.06 -19.75
N ASN A 151 14.71 -19.94 -18.76
CA ASN A 151 15.79 -20.68 -18.12
C ASN A 151 16.94 -19.76 -17.67
N THR A 152 16.60 -18.62 -17.08
CA THR A 152 17.56 -17.62 -16.61
C THR A 152 17.36 -17.30 -15.14
N ASN A 153 18.47 -17.21 -14.42
CA ASN A 153 18.44 -16.79 -13.03
C ASN A 153 18.39 -15.26 -12.93
N PHE A 154 17.63 -14.76 -11.98
CA PHE A 154 17.61 -13.35 -11.61
C PHE A 154 17.61 -13.21 -10.08
N GLU A 155 18.20 -12.13 -9.59
CA GLU A 155 18.28 -11.83 -8.16
C GLU A 155 17.32 -10.70 -7.80
N VAL A 156 16.62 -10.87 -6.68
CA VAL A 156 15.73 -9.85 -6.11
C VAL A 156 16.10 -9.56 -4.66
N SER A 157 15.89 -8.33 -4.21
CA SER A 157 15.96 -7.98 -2.79
C SER A 157 14.58 -8.22 -2.19
N LEU A 158 14.50 -9.11 -1.21
CA LEU A 158 13.25 -9.38 -0.51
C LEU A 158 12.96 -8.24 0.47
N GLY A 159 11.97 -7.43 0.13
CA GLY A 159 11.50 -6.31 0.94
C GLY A 159 9.97 -6.33 1.05
N GLY A 160 9.41 -5.25 1.58
CA GLY A 160 7.99 -5.15 1.86
C GLY A 160 7.10 -5.27 0.62
N ILE A 161 7.54 -4.81 -0.56
CA ILE A 161 6.76 -4.96 -1.82
C ILE A 161 6.39 -6.43 -2.08
N LEU A 162 7.37 -7.34 -1.99
CA LEU A 162 7.12 -8.75 -2.27
C LEU A 162 6.32 -9.44 -1.16
N ILE A 163 6.44 -8.98 0.09
CA ILE A 163 5.64 -9.49 1.21
C ILE A 163 4.19 -9.02 1.11
N THR A 164 3.94 -7.75 0.82
CA THR A 164 2.59 -7.20 0.68
C THR A 164 1.84 -7.84 -0.49
N GLU A 165 2.48 -7.96 -1.66
CA GLU A 165 1.90 -8.59 -2.86
C GLU A 165 1.64 -10.08 -2.65
N GLY A 166 2.59 -10.80 -2.03
CA GLY A 166 2.40 -12.20 -1.69
C GLY A 166 1.24 -12.41 -0.72
N MET A 167 1.15 -11.59 0.33
CA MET A 167 0.05 -11.68 1.30
C MET A 167 -1.31 -11.32 0.69
N ALA A 168 -1.39 -10.28 -0.14
CA ALA A 168 -2.62 -9.91 -0.84
C ALA A 168 -3.10 -11.02 -1.77
N TYR A 169 -2.18 -11.60 -2.56
CA TYR A 169 -2.53 -12.70 -3.46
C TYR A 169 -2.90 -14.00 -2.73
N LEU A 170 -2.22 -14.33 -1.63
CA LEU A 170 -2.59 -15.47 -0.78
C LEU A 170 -3.99 -15.26 -0.19
N SER A 171 -4.31 -14.03 0.25
CA SER A 171 -5.62 -13.66 0.81
C SER A 171 -6.73 -13.77 -0.23
N GLU A 172 -6.51 -13.24 -1.43
CA GLU A 172 -7.41 -13.37 -2.58
C GLU A 172 -7.68 -14.85 -2.88
N ARG A 173 -6.60 -15.63 -3.06
CA ARG A 173 -6.70 -17.06 -3.39
C ARG A 173 -7.41 -17.86 -2.31
N TYR A 174 -7.14 -17.55 -1.05
CA TYR A 174 -7.75 -18.26 0.08
C TYR A 174 -9.28 -18.16 0.06
N VAL A 175 -9.82 -16.99 -0.31
CA VAL A 175 -11.27 -16.76 -0.34
C VAL A 175 -11.91 -17.20 -1.65
N TYR A 176 -11.29 -16.89 -2.80
CA TYR A 176 -11.97 -16.93 -4.09
C TYR A 176 -11.53 -18.05 -5.03
N SER A 177 -10.43 -18.76 -4.79
CA SER A 177 -9.94 -19.77 -5.76
C SER A 177 -10.98 -20.85 -6.06
N GLU A 178 -11.54 -21.47 -5.02
CA GLU A 178 -12.53 -22.55 -5.18
C GLU A 178 -13.85 -22.03 -5.75
N ILE A 179 -14.28 -20.84 -5.33
CA ILE A 179 -15.49 -20.17 -5.82
C ILE A 179 -15.38 -19.96 -7.33
N LEU A 180 -14.29 -19.35 -7.79
CA LEU A 180 -14.07 -19.05 -9.20
C LEU A 180 -13.90 -20.32 -10.03
N GLN A 181 -13.18 -21.33 -9.54
CA GLN A 181 -13.06 -22.63 -10.20
C GLN A 181 -14.43 -23.32 -10.36
N SER A 182 -15.28 -23.28 -9.33
CA SER A 182 -16.64 -23.85 -9.40
C SER A 182 -17.53 -23.14 -10.43
N GLN A 183 -17.21 -21.88 -10.76
CA GLN A 183 -17.87 -21.08 -11.80
C GLN A 183 -17.24 -21.26 -13.19
N GLY A 184 -16.25 -22.16 -13.33
CA GLY A 184 -15.53 -22.40 -14.57
C GLY A 184 -14.50 -21.33 -14.95
N ALA A 185 -14.18 -20.42 -14.02
CA ALA A 185 -13.13 -19.43 -14.24
C ALA A 185 -11.75 -20.03 -13.92
N ASN A 186 -10.84 -19.99 -14.89
CA ASN A 186 -9.44 -20.31 -14.67
C ASN A 186 -8.64 -19.01 -14.54
N VAL A 187 -8.15 -18.73 -13.33
CA VAL A 187 -7.37 -17.52 -13.02
C VAL A 187 -5.92 -17.92 -12.84
N GLN A 188 -5.15 -17.86 -13.92
CA GLN A 188 -3.70 -18.06 -13.85
C GLN A 188 -3.02 -16.69 -13.83
N ALA A 189 -2.54 -16.27 -12.66
CA ALA A 189 -1.70 -15.09 -12.52
C ALA A 189 -0.22 -15.43 -12.77
N ASP A 190 0.59 -14.41 -13.07
CA ASP A 190 2.05 -14.54 -13.11
C ASP A 190 2.62 -14.95 -11.73
N GLU A 191 3.51 -15.95 -11.66
CA GLU A 191 4.06 -16.35 -10.36
C GLU A 191 4.98 -15.30 -9.70
N TYR A 192 5.68 -14.44 -10.46
CA TYR A 192 6.37 -13.27 -9.90
C TYR A 192 5.54 -12.01 -10.12
N PRO A 193 5.25 -11.22 -9.06
CA PRO A 193 5.79 -11.33 -7.70
C PRO A 193 5.00 -12.26 -6.74
N TYR A 194 3.82 -12.73 -7.14
CA TYR A 194 2.78 -13.17 -6.21
C TYR A 194 3.08 -14.45 -5.42
N LEU A 195 3.88 -15.38 -5.98
CA LEU A 195 4.23 -16.65 -5.34
C LEU A 195 5.59 -16.63 -4.64
N VAL A 196 6.34 -15.53 -4.64
CA VAL A 196 7.69 -15.49 -4.06
C VAL A 196 7.69 -15.94 -2.60
N VAL A 197 6.75 -15.43 -1.80
CA VAL A 197 6.56 -15.80 -0.39
C VAL A 197 6.27 -17.29 -0.22
N GLU A 198 5.37 -17.83 -1.06
CA GLU A 198 4.99 -19.25 -1.02
C GLU A 198 6.18 -20.16 -1.37
N LYS A 199 6.94 -19.84 -2.43
CA LYS A 199 8.13 -20.60 -2.84
C LYS A 199 9.22 -20.58 -1.77
N ILE A 200 9.41 -19.44 -1.09
CA ILE A 200 10.34 -19.33 0.04
C ILE A 200 9.88 -20.20 1.20
N ALA A 201 8.60 -20.14 1.57
CA ALA A 201 8.06 -20.94 2.65
C ALA A 201 8.20 -22.44 2.39
N GLN A 202 7.86 -22.89 1.17
CA GLN A 202 8.04 -24.28 0.72
C GLN A 202 9.47 -24.78 0.84
N LYS A 203 10.48 -23.89 0.77
CA LYS A 203 11.89 -24.25 0.90
C LYS A 203 12.37 -24.26 2.35
N ILE A 204 11.90 -23.34 3.19
CA ILE A 204 12.37 -23.17 4.57
C ILE A 204 11.60 -24.04 5.56
N TYR A 205 10.27 -24.10 5.40
CA TYR A 205 9.39 -24.87 6.29
C TYR A 205 8.20 -25.46 5.50
N PRO A 206 8.42 -26.56 4.76
CA PRO A 206 7.41 -27.18 3.90
C PRO A 206 6.09 -27.50 4.63
N GLU A 207 6.17 -27.90 5.90
CA GLU A 207 5.01 -28.26 6.73
C GLU A 207 4.11 -27.06 6.98
N LEU A 208 4.67 -25.89 7.31
CA LEU A 208 3.87 -24.67 7.49
C LEU A 208 3.32 -24.16 6.15
N ALA A 209 4.10 -24.29 5.07
CA ALA A 209 3.72 -23.80 3.75
C ALA A 209 2.45 -24.47 3.17
N GLN A 210 2.03 -25.62 3.73
CA GLN A 210 0.77 -26.28 3.37
C GLN A 210 -0.47 -25.53 3.91
N TYR A 211 -0.29 -24.67 4.91
CA TYR A 211 -1.37 -23.94 5.56
C TYR A 211 -1.35 -22.47 5.11
N THR A 212 -2.04 -22.17 4.00
CA THR A 212 -2.15 -20.82 3.43
C THR A 212 -2.47 -19.76 4.48
N ILE A 213 -3.42 -20.05 5.39
CA ILE A 213 -3.83 -19.09 6.42
C ILE A 213 -2.72 -18.78 7.43
N LEU A 214 -1.89 -19.76 7.79
CA LEU A 214 -0.74 -19.53 8.67
C LEU A 214 0.35 -18.76 7.93
N LEU A 215 0.55 -19.04 6.64
CA LEU A 215 1.51 -18.29 5.83
C LEU A 215 1.11 -16.80 5.70
N ILE A 216 -0.20 -16.51 5.56
CA ILE A 216 -0.73 -15.13 5.59
C ILE A 216 -0.41 -14.48 6.95
N ALA A 217 -0.60 -15.19 8.06
CA ALA A 217 -0.29 -14.70 9.40
C ALA A 217 1.21 -14.40 9.59
N VAL A 218 2.11 -15.22 9.04
CA VAL A 218 3.56 -14.94 9.05
C VAL A 218 3.87 -13.67 8.26
N CYS A 219 3.20 -13.45 7.12
CA CYS A 219 3.37 -12.22 6.34
C CYS A 219 2.92 -10.98 7.14
N ASP A 220 1.74 -11.04 7.76
CA ASP A 220 1.20 -9.95 8.57
C ASP A 220 2.13 -9.62 9.75
N CYS A 221 2.60 -10.63 10.49
CA CYS A 221 3.60 -10.47 11.55
C CYS A 221 4.91 -9.83 11.03
N SER A 222 5.33 -10.19 9.83
CA SER A 222 6.54 -9.62 9.20
C SER A 222 6.35 -8.15 8.83
N LEU A 223 5.15 -7.75 8.39
CA LEU A 223 4.79 -6.37 8.08
C LEU A 223 4.71 -5.47 9.33
N MET A 224 4.57 -6.07 10.52
CA MET A 224 4.72 -5.37 11.82
C MET A 224 6.19 -5.07 12.17
N THR A 225 7.06 -4.95 11.17
CA THR A 225 8.48 -4.55 11.33
C THR A 225 8.90 -3.57 10.24
N TYR A 226 10.02 -2.86 10.44
CA TYR A 226 10.56 -1.94 9.44
C TYR A 226 11.05 -2.63 8.16
N HIS A 227 11.58 -3.86 8.26
CA HIS A 227 12.12 -4.61 7.13
C HIS A 227 11.41 -5.97 6.97
N PRO A 228 10.20 -6.01 6.37
CA PRO A 228 9.37 -7.20 6.34
C PRO A 228 10.02 -8.41 5.67
N GLY A 229 10.78 -8.20 4.59
CA GLY A 229 11.45 -9.29 3.89
C GLY A 229 12.50 -10.02 4.74
N LEU A 230 13.30 -9.28 5.53
CA LEU A 230 14.24 -9.87 6.48
C LEU A 230 13.52 -10.57 7.62
N SER A 231 12.48 -9.94 8.17
CA SER A 231 11.66 -10.49 9.25
C SER A 231 10.96 -11.78 8.84
N PHE A 232 10.47 -11.86 7.60
CA PHE A 232 9.83 -13.05 7.05
C PHE A 232 10.77 -14.26 7.04
N ILE A 233 12.00 -14.11 6.52
CA ILE A 233 12.99 -15.20 6.53
C ILE A 233 13.30 -15.64 7.96
N ARG A 234 13.52 -14.68 8.87
CA ARG A 234 13.81 -14.98 10.27
C ARG A 234 12.65 -15.71 10.95
N ALA A 235 11.41 -15.28 10.71
CA ALA A 235 10.21 -15.93 11.23
C ALA A 235 10.09 -17.37 10.73
N MET A 236 10.24 -17.60 9.41
CA MET A 236 10.17 -18.93 8.82
C MET A 236 11.27 -19.87 9.36
N GLU A 237 12.51 -19.39 9.46
CA GLU A 237 13.62 -20.17 10.04
C GLU A 237 13.39 -20.47 11.53
N PHE A 238 12.86 -19.52 12.29
CA PHE A 238 12.55 -19.68 13.69
C PHE A 238 11.46 -20.74 13.90
N LEU A 239 10.33 -20.62 13.19
CA LEU A 239 9.20 -21.56 13.30
C LEU A 239 9.59 -22.98 12.86
N SER A 240 10.42 -23.08 11.82
CA SER A 240 10.98 -24.37 11.35
C SER A 240 11.85 -25.02 12.43
N LYS A 241 12.80 -24.26 13.01
CA LYS A 241 13.68 -24.75 14.09
C LYS A 241 12.91 -25.13 15.35
N SER A 242 11.86 -24.38 15.68
CA SER A 242 11.01 -24.67 16.83
C SER A 242 9.97 -25.77 16.55
N LYS A 243 9.92 -26.33 15.33
CA LYS A 243 8.93 -27.33 14.93
C LYS A 243 7.50 -26.90 15.28
N PHE A 244 7.17 -25.65 14.95
CA PHE A 244 5.94 -25.00 15.41
C PHE A 244 4.67 -25.78 15.06
N ILE A 245 4.57 -26.27 13.82
CA ILE A 245 3.41 -27.05 13.35
C ILE A 245 3.29 -28.35 14.13
N GLU A 246 4.36 -29.15 14.19
CA GLU A 246 4.38 -30.44 14.91
C GLU A 246 3.97 -30.27 16.39
N THR A 247 4.30 -29.13 16.99
CA THR A 247 4.04 -28.86 18.41
C THR A 247 2.64 -28.30 18.68
N ASN A 248 2.00 -27.68 17.69
CA ASN A 248 0.76 -26.91 17.90
C ASN A 248 -0.38 -27.29 16.95
N LEU A 249 -0.25 -28.32 16.12
CA LEU A 249 -1.28 -28.65 15.11
C LEU A 249 -2.67 -28.90 15.71
N ASP A 250 -2.72 -29.54 16.89
CA ASP A 250 -3.97 -29.85 17.60
C ASP A 250 -4.48 -28.66 18.46
N ASN A 251 -3.81 -27.51 18.42
CA ASN A 251 -4.22 -26.32 19.14
C ASN A 251 -5.28 -25.56 18.33
N ASP A 252 -6.50 -25.47 18.88
CA ASP A 252 -7.62 -24.71 18.29
C ASP A 252 -7.32 -23.20 18.16
N GLN A 253 -6.31 -22.71 18.88
CA GLN A 253 -5.81 -21.34 18.85
C GLN A 253 -4.42 -21.21 18.20
N ILE A 254 -4.05 -22.12 17.29
CA ILE A 254 -2.75 -22.11 16.61
C ILE A 254 -2.40 -20.75 15.96
N ILE A 255 -3.39 -20.03 15.41
CA ILE A 255 -3.19 -18.71 14.80
C ILE A 255 -2.80 -17.68 15.88
N SER A 256 -3.59 -17.57 16.96
CA SER A 256 -3.28 -16.68 18.08
C SER A 256 -1.91 -16.98 18.67
N LYS A 257 -1.56 -18.28 18.79
CA LYS A 257 -0.25 -18.70 19.29
C LYS A 257 0.89 -18.31 18.34
N LEU A 258 0.67 -18.40 17.03
CA LEU A 258 1.64 -17.94 16.03
C LEU A 258 1.90 -16.43 16.17
N TYR A 259 0.85 -15.62 16.30
CA TYR A 259 0.98 -14.17 16.53
C TYR A 259 1.73 -13.85 17.83
N GLU A 260 1.39 -14.52 18.94
CA GLU A 260 2.08 -14.36 20.23
C GLU A 260 3.59 -14.62 20.10
N VAL A 261 3.93 -15.78 19.55
CA VAL A 261 5.32 -16.25 19.45
C VAL A 261 6.12 -15.38 18.47
N LEU A 262 5.57 -15.06 17.29
CA LEU A 262 6.27 -14.22 16.32
C LEU A 262 6.36 -12.76 16.78
N SER A 263 5.34 -12.23 17.43
CA SER A 263 5.39 -10.87 18.01
C SER A 263 6.52 -10.78 19.02
N ALA A 264 6.64 -11.75 19.94
CA ALA A 264 7.74 -11.80 20.91
C ALA A 264 9.12 -11.94 20.24
N PHE A 265 9.22 -12.80 19.22
CA PHE A 265 10.48 -13.05 18.51
C PHE A 265 10.95 -11.87 17.63
N LEU A 266 10.04 -11.25 16.89
CA LEU A 266 10.35 -10.21 15.90
C LEU A 266 10.42 -8.81 16.50
N LYS A 267 9.58 -8.48 17.51
CA LYS A 267 9.54 -7.10 18.05
C LYS A 267 10.84 -6.69 18.72
N GLY A 268 11.55 -7.58 19.42
CA GLY A 268 12.76 -7.19 20.17
C GLY A 268 12.52 -5.91 21.00
N ASN A 269 13.42 -4.91 20.90
CA ASN A 269 13.30 -3.57 21.50
C ASN A 269 12.67 -2.50 20.56
N HIS A 270 11.87 -2.89 19.56
CA HIS A 270 11.34 -1.94 18.56
C HIS A 270 10.23 -1.03 19.11
N PHE A 271 10.02 0.09 18.39
CA PHE A 271 9.03 1.12 18.73
C PHE A 271 7.62 0.55 18.89
N ASP A 272 6.89 1.12 19.84
CA ASP A 272 5.47 0.84 20.06
C ASP A 272 4.66 1.25 18.83
N PHE A 273 3.75 0.37 18.38
CA PHE A 273 2.90 0.59 17.21
C PHE A 273 2.13 1.92 17.33
N ASP A 274 1.65 2.22 18.53
CA ASP A 274 0.93 3.44 18.84
C ASP A 274 1.74 4.72 18.62
N VAL A 275 3.00 4.70 19.02
CA VAL A 275 3.90 5.85 18.81
C VAL A 275 4.06 6.11 17.31
N ILE A 276 4.15 5.06 16.50
CA ILE A 276 4.26 5.17 15.04
C ILE A 276 2.94 5.70 14.45
N VAL A 277 1.79 5.21 14.92
CA VAL A 277 0.47 5.67 14.47
C VAL A 277 0.32 7.18 14.72
N GLU A 278 0.62 7.67 15.93
CA GLU A 278 0.50 9.09 16.26
C GLU A 278 1.46 9.96 15.43
N GLN A 279 2.71 9.51 15.23
CA GLN A 279 3.66 10.23 14.37
C GLN A 279 3.16 10.33 12.93
N VAL A 280 2.56 9.26 12.39
CA VAL A 280 2.02 9.23 11.03
C VAL A 280 0.77 10.10 10.92
N ARG A 281 -0.15 10.00 11.89
CA ARG A 281 -1.34 10.84 12.00
C ARG A 281 -0.96 12.31 11.91
N ASP A 282 -0.05 12.76 12.77
CA ASP A 282 0.44 14.14 12.76
C ASP A 282 1.13 14.53 11.45
N SER A 283 1.90 13.60 10.87
CA SER A 283 2.57 13.83 9.58
C SER A 283 1.56 14.07 8.46
N ILE A 284 0.51 13.26 8.34
CA ILE A 284 -0.49 13.41 7.27
C ILE A 284 -1.31 14.69 7.46
N LYS A 285 -1.74 15.00 8.69
CA LYS A 285 -2.57 16.20 8.98
C LYS A 285 -1.84 17.51 8.65
N LYS A 286 -0.51 17.52 8.61
CA LYS A 286 0.27 18.69 8.14
C LYS A 286 0.00 19.06 6.68
N ASN A 287 -0.53 18.16 5.88
CA ASN A 287 -0.96 18.46 4.50
C ASN A 287 -2.30 19.22 4.44
N PHE A 288 -3.04 19.28 5.55
CA PHE A 288 -4.44 19.72 5.64
C PHE A 288 -4.63 20.72 6.78
N LYS A 289 -3.98 21.90 6.71
CA LYS A 289 -3.98 22.89 7.81
C LYS A 289 -5.10 23.93 7.77
N ALA A 290 -5.84 24.01 6.67
CA ALA A 290 -6.93 24.97 6.51
C ALA A 290 -8.29 24.35 6.91
N ASP A 291 -9.21 25.18 7.41
CA ASP A 291 -10.53 24.73 7.91
C ASP A 291 -11.35 23.96 6.88
N VAL A 292 -11.19 24.29 5.60
CA VAL A 292 -11.84 23.57 4.48
C VAL A 292 -11.48 22.08 4.44
N PHE A 293 -10.34 21.68 5.03
CA PHE A 293 -9.89 20.29 5.09
C PHE A 293 -10.22 19.58 6.42
N ASN A 294 -11.02 20.18 7.30
CA ASN A 294 -11.32 19.59 8.60
C ASN A 294 -11.94 18.18 8.48
N GLY A 295 -12.80 17.93 7.48
CA GLY A 295 -13.37 16.60 7.24
C GLY A 295 -12.30 15.54 6.91
N ASN A 296 -11.23 15.91 6.19
CA ASN A 296 -10.09 15.03 5.95
C ASN A 296 -9.30 14.75 7.23
N ASN A 297 -9.10 15.75 8.09
CA ASN A 297 -8.46 15.57 9.40
C ASN A 297 -9.27 14.66 10.32
N GLN A 298 -10.60 14.81 10.35
CA GLN A 298 -11.49 13.94 11.11
C GLN A 298 -11.48 12.51 10.57
N TRP A 299 -11.42 12.33 9.24
CA TRP A 299 -11.30 11.00 8.64
C TRP A 299 -10.00 10.31 9.07
N ILE A 300 -8.89 11.05 9.06
CA ILE A 300 -7.58 10.59 9.52
C ILE A 300 -7.66 10.16 11.00
N ASP A 301 -8.28 10.97 11.87
CA ASP A 301 -8.45 10.63 13.28
C ASP A 301 -9.28 9.35 13.46
N VAL A 302 -10.44 9.25 12.80
CA VAL A 302 -11.31 8.07 12.86
C VAL A 302 -10.57 6.81 12.41
N LEU A 303 -9.81 6.89 11.32
CA LEU A 303 -9.06 5.76 10.77
C LEU A 303 -8.00 5.27 11.75
N PHE A 304 -7.19 6.19 12.30
CA PHE A 304 -6.07 5.83 13.16
C PHE A 304 -6.48 5.47 14.60
N ASP A 305 -7.54 6.08 15.14
CA ASP A 305 -8.11 5.67 16.42
C ASP A 305 -8.62 4.22 16.36
N ARG A 306 -9.38 3.90 15.30
CA ARG A 306 -9.95 2.56 15.13
C ARG A 306 -8.88 1.51 14.86
N ILE A 307 -7.86 1.81 14.04
CA ILE A 307 -6.83 0.80 13.74
C ILE A 307 -5.93 0.51 14.93
N THR A 308 -5.69 1.50 15.78
CA THR A 308 -4.94 1.34 17.04
C THR A 308 -5.66 0.35 17.95
N ILE A 309 -6.97 0.52 18.13
CA ILE A 309 -7.79 -0.41 18.92
C ILE A 309 -7.74 -1.81 18.32
N ILE A 310 -8.00 -1.94 17.01
CA ILE A 310 -8.06 -3.27 16.38
C ILE A 310 -6.72 -4.00 16.46
N ARG A 311 -5.59 -3.33 16.20
CA ARG A 311 -4.27 -4.00 16.25
C ARG A 311 -3.85 -4.41 17.66
N ARG A 312 -4.35 -3.72 18.69
CA ARG A 312 -4.11 -4.07 20.10
C ARG A 312 -4.97 -5.24 20.56
N GLU A 313 -6.28 -5.14 20.33
CA GLU A 313 -7.25 -6.07 20.90
C GLU A 313 -7.44 -7.32 20.01
N TYR A 314 -7.27 -7.18 18.69
CA TYR A 314 -7.53 -8.22 17.70
C TYR A 314 -6.41 -8.27 16.65
N PRO A 315 -5.15 -8.59 17.03
CA PRO A 315 -4.00 -8.52 16.12
C PRO A 315 -4.13 -9.40 14.88
N GLN A 316 -4.94 -10.46 14.95
CA GLN A 316 -5.20 -11.41 13.87
C GLN A 316 -6.47 -11.10 13.04
N PHE A 317 -7.08 -9.92 13.18
CA PHE A 317 -8.36 -9.58 12.53
C PHE A 317 -8.39 -9.84 11.02
N ILE A 318 -7.22 -9.78 10.35
CA ILE A 318 -7.10 -10.10 8.93
C ILE A 318 -7.46 -11.55 8.66
N ILE A 319 -6.93 -12.44 9.50
CA ILE A 319 -7.17 -13.87 9.44
C ILE A 319 -8.63 -14.18 9.74
N ASP A 320 -9.20 -13.55 10.78
CA ASP A 320 -10.58 -13.75 11.18
C ASP A 320 -11.54 -13.45 10.02
N PHE A 321 -11.35 -12.32 9.32
CA PHE A 321 -12.20 -12.06 8.14
C PHE A 321 -11.90 -13.01 6.99
N LEU A 322 -10.66 -13.44 6.74
CA LEU A 322 -10.40 -14.37 5.62
C LEU A 322 -11.08 -15.73 5.83
N GLN A 323 -11.12 -16.21 7.07
CA GLN A 323 -11.81 -17.46 7.44
C GLN A 323 -13.34 -17.37 7.27
N GLY A 324 -13.91 -16.16 7.31
CA GLY A 324 -15.32 -15.91 7.01
C GLY A 324 -15.72 -16.15 5.54
N GLY A 325 -14.75 -16.41 4.64
CA GLY A 325 -15.01 -16.75 3.25
C GLY A 325 -15.57 -15.58 2.42
N ASN A 326 -16.46 -15.88 1.47
CA ASN A 326 -16.96 -14.91 0.49
C ASN A 326 -17.46 -13.61 1.16
N LEU A 327 -16.86 -12.47 0.79
CA LEU A 327 -17.11 -11.17 1.39
C LEU A 327 -18.58 -10.75 1.42
N LYS A 328 -19.42 -11.23 0.49
CA LYS A 328 -20.86 -10.93 0.44
C LYS A 328 -21.62 -11.34 1.71
N ASN A 329 -21.18 -12.44 2.33
CA ASN A 329 -21.84 -13.08 3.47
C ASN A 329 -20.98 -13.05 4.74
N ASN A 330 -19.81 -12.44 4.66
CA ASN A 330 -18.78 -12.45 5.69
C ASN A 330 -19.07 -11.38 6.75
N LYS A 331 -19.39 -11.81 7.98
CA LYS A 331 -19.77 -10.91 9.07
C LYS A 331 -18.58 -10.11 9.59
N ASP A 332 -17.42 -10.73 9.74
CA ASP A 332 -16.21 -10.08 10.26
C ASP A 332 -15.71 -9.01 9.28
N PHE A 333 -15.69 -9.34 7.98
CA PHE A 333 -15.44 -8.35 6.94
C PHE A 333 -16.49 -7.23 6.95
N ALA A 334 -17.79 -7.55 7.06
CA ALA A 334 -18.83 -6.52 7.09
C ALA A 334 -18.69 -5.57 8.29
N MET A 335 -18.31 -6.08 9.46
CA MET A 335 -18.04 -5.25 10.65
C MET A 335 -16.79 -4.39 10.44
N PHE A 336 -15.71 -4.93 9.90
CA PHE A 336 -14.52 -4.17 9.56
C PHE A 336 -14.84 -3.09 8.52
N TYR A 337 -15.52 -3.44 7.43
CA TYR A 337 -15.92 -2.52 6.38
C TYR A 337 -16.85 -1.41 6.90
N LEU A 338 -17.74 -1.71 7.85
CA LEU A 338 -18.56 -0.71 8.53
C LEU A 338 -17.69 0.22 9.41
N ALA A 339 -16.64 -0.31 10.04
CA ALA A 339 -15.75 0.48 10.90
C ALA A 339 -14.74 1.34 10.14
N PHE A 340 -14.27 0.94 8.95
CA PHE A 340 -13.21 1.67 8.21
C PHE A 340 -13.69 2.25 6.88
N GLY A 341 -14.80 1.74 6.33
CA GLY A 341 -15.26 2.09 5.01
C GLY A 341 -14.29 1.60 3.92
N SER A 342 -14.17 2.38 2.85
CA SER A 342 -13.20 2.17 1.78
C SER A 342 -12.41 3.44 1.46
N PRO A 343 -11.17 3.29 0.97
CA PRO A 343 -10.46 4.38 0.29
C PRO A 343 -11.22 4.80 -0.98
N LEU A 344 -10.73 5.85 -1.67
CA LEU A 344 -11.28 6.21 -2.98
C LEU A 344 -11.08 5.07 -3.99
N VAL A 345 -12.16 4.45 -4.43
CA VAL A 345 -12.16 3.44 -5.48
C VAL A 345 -12.56 4.09 -6.79
N VAL A 346 -11.68 4.04 -7.79
CA VAL A 346 -11.94 4.58 -9.14
C VAL A 346 -12.07 3.44 -10.13
N ASN A 347 -13.12 3.45 -10.93
CA ASN A 347 -13.41 2.42 -11.91
C ASN A 347 -12.84 2.75 -13.31
N SER A 348 -13.04 1.91 -14.34
CA SER A 348 -12.52 2.17 -15.70
C SER A 348 -13.16 3.39 -16.40
N GLU A 349 -14.31 3.85 -15.92
CA GLU A 349 -15.05 5.03 -16.44
C GLU A 349 -14.69 6.32 -15.68
N ASP A 350 -13.64 6.28 -14.87
CA ASP A 350 -13.19 7.36 -13.99
C ASP A 350 -14.24 7.82 -12.96
N LYS A 351 -15.24 6.98 -12.66
CA LYS A 351 -16.17 7.21 -11.55
C LYS A 351 -15.51 6.82 -10.24
N GLY A 352 -15.59 7.71 -9.25
CA GLY A 352 -15.13 7.46 -7.89
C GLY A 352 -16.24 6.95 -6.97
N THR A 353 -15.91 6.06 -6.05
CA THR A 353 -16.78 5.62 -4.95
C THR A 353 -15.99 5.57 -3.67
N VAL A 354 -16.61 5.96 -2.56
CA VAL A 354 -16.10 5.80 -1.21
C VAL A 354 -17.23 5.28 -0.33
N ALA A 355 -16.94 4.27 0.49
CA ALA A 355 -17.76 3.92 1.63
C ALA A 355 -17.23 4.65 2.85
N LEU A 356 -18.08 5.42 3.53
CA LEU A 356 -17.68 6.14 4.72
C LEU A 356 -17.68 5.23 5.96
N PRO A 357 -16.75 5.40 6.91
CA PRO A 357 -16.83 4.75 8.20
C PRO A 357 -18.18 5.04 8.88
N ASN A 358 -18.69 4.08 9.66
CA ASN A 358 -19.91 4.31 10.45
C ASN A 358 -19.71 5.48 11.41
N GLN A 359 -20.77 6.28 11.58
CA GLN A 359 -20.76 7.51 12.39
C GLN A 359 -19.75 8.58 11.92
N PHE A 360 -19.28 8.51 10.67
CA PHE A 360 -18.47 9.55 10.04
C PHE A 360 -19.28 10.24 8.94
N ASN A 361 -19.64 11.51 9.15
CA ASN A 361 -20.41 12.30 8.18
C ASN A 361 -20.06 13.80 8.19
N PRO A 362 -18.79 14.18 7.99
CA PRO A 362 -18.46 15.59 7.86
C PRO A 362 -18.79 16.11 6.46
N GLU A 363 -19.30 17.34 6.40
CA GLU A 363 -19.74 17.99 5.16
C GLU A 363 -18.59 18.30 4.18
N ASN A 364 -17.35 18.40 4.67
CA ASN A 364 -16.19 18.84 3.90
C ASN A 364 -15.11 17.75 3.69
N PHE A 365 -15.46 16.46 3.82
CA PHE A 365 -14.52 15.39 3.51
C PHE A 365 -14.34 15.21 2.00
N GLN A 366 -13.09 15.35 1.54
CA GLN A 366 -12.73 15.27 0.12
C GLN A 366 -11.67 14.17 -0.10
N PRO A 367 -12.08 12.91 -0.38
CA PRO A 367 -11.16 11.76 -0.47
C PRO A 367 -10.16 11.88 -1.63
N HIS A 368 -10.53 12.57 -2.71
CA HIS A 368 -9.69 12.75 -3.88
C HIS A 368 -8.47 13.67 -3.63
N LEU A 369 -8.42 14.40 -2.51
CA LEU A 369 -7.25 15.23 -2.16
C LEU A 369 -6.00 14.40 -1.88
N PHE A 370 -6.13 13.17 -1.38
CA PHE A 370 -4.98 12.27 -1.24
C PHE A 370 -4.38 11.89 -2.61
N TRP A 371 -5.22 11.72 -3.63
CA TRP A 371 -4.74 11.53 -5.00
C TRP A 371 -4.11 12.81 -5.59
N ALA A 372 -4.63 13.99 -5.25
CA ALA A 372 -4.00 15.25 -5.62
C ALA A 372 -2.59 15.39 -5.02
N ILE A 373 -2.40 15.00 -3.76
CA ILE A 373 -1.07 14.95 -3.12
C ILE A 373 -0.13 14.00 -3.87
N ASN A 374 -0.60 12.80 -4.28
CA ASN A 374 0.17 11.89 -5.13
C ASN A 374 0.57 12.52 -6.48
N GLN A 375 -0.32 13.31 -7.08
CA GLN A 375 -0.01 14.03 -8.32
C GLN A 375 1.11 15.05 -8.08
N ILE A 376 1.09 15.75 -6.95
CA ILE A 376 2.16 16.70 -6.58
C ILE A 376 3.49 15.98 -6.32
N LEU A 377 3.47 14.83 -5.66
CA LEU A 377 4.66 13.98 -5.52
C LEU A 377 5.28 13.67 -6.89
N LYS A 378 4.46 13.27 -7.87
CA LYS A 378 4.94 12.99 -9.24
C LYS A 378 5.55 14.21 -9.91
N ILE A 379 4.96 15.39 -9.73
CA ILE A 379 5.52 16.66 -10.21
C ILE A 379 6.91 16.89 -9.60
N PHE A 380 7.10 16.61 -8.31
CA PHE A 380 8.41 16.75 -7.65
C PHE A 380 9.46 15.72 -8.09
N THR A 381 9.05 14.53 -8.51
CA THR A 381 9.96 13.40 -8.75
C THR A 381 10.21 13.06 -10.21
N ASN A 382 9.37 13.50 -11.15
CA ASN A 382 9.49 13.12 -12.55
C ASN A 382 10.44 14.04 -13.31
N GLN A 383 11.22 13.46 -14.21
CA GLN A 383 12.10 14.19 -15.13
C GLN A 383 11.37 14.70 -16.38
N SER A 384 10.16 14.18 -16.65
CA SER A 384 9.33 14.55 -17.79
C SER A 384 8.08 15.32 -17.36
N PRO A 385 7.42 16.07 -18.29
CA PRO A 385 6.10 16.63 -18.03
C PRO A 385 5.16 15.58 -17.45
N THR A 386 4.40 15.97 -16.43
CA THR A 386 3.53 15.05 -15.68
C THR A 386 2.08 15.50 -15.82
N PRO A 387 1.32 14.93 -16.78
CA PRO A 387 -0.11 15.15 -16.91
C PRO A 387 -0.84 14.81 -15.61
N CYS A 388 -1.95 15.51 -15.34
CA CYS A 388 -2.79 15.29 -14.19
C CYS A 388 -3.60 14.00 -14.32
N GLU A 389 -3.30 13.02 -13.48
CA GLU A 389 -4.04 11.74 -13.48
C GLU A 389 -5.51 11.89 -13.07
N LEU A 390 -5.87 13.00 -12.41
CA LEU A 390 -7.23 13.26 -11.96
C LEU A 390 -8.13 13.83 -13.07
N LYS A 391 -7.60 14.17 -14.26
CA LYS A 391 -8.36 14.86 -15.31
C LYS A 391 -9.66 14.14 -15.68
N GLY A 392 -9.59 12.84 -15.97
CA GLY A 392 -10.78 12.03 -16.30
C GLY A 392 -11.79 11.98 -15.16
N PHE A 393 -11.31 11.80 -13.94
CA PHE A 393 -12.14 11.80 -12.73
C PHE A 393 -12.83 13.15 -12.50
N CYS A 394 -12.10 14.27 -12.59
CA CYS A 394 -12.67 15.61 -12.42
C CYS A 394 -13.73 15.93 -13.47
N LYS A 395 -13.47 15.58 -14.73
CA LYS A 395 -14.46 15.73 -15.81
C LYS A 395 -15.71 14.90 -15.52
N LYS A 396 -15.54 13.63 -15.17
CA LYS A 396 -16.65 12.72 -14.84
C LYS A 396 -17.46 13.20 -13.63
N SER A 397 -16.79 13.71 -12.59
CA SER A 397 -17.45 14.27 -11.41
C SER A 397 -18.31 15.48 -11.78
N SER A 398 -17.77 16.38 -12.61
CA SER A 398 -18.47 17.58 -13.06
C SER A 398 -19.75 17.24 -13.84
N GLU A 399 -19.68 16.26 -14.74
CA GLU A 399 -20.83 15.73 -15.48
C GLU A 399 -21.92 15.14 -14.55
N LEU A 400 -21.52 14.41 -13.50
CA LEU A 400 -22.44 13.74 -12.59
C LEU A 400 -23.10 14.68 -11.58
N GLU A 401 -22.35 15.69 -11.12
CA GLU A 401 -22.82 16.67 -10.12
C GLU A 401 -23.51 17.88 -10.76
N GLY A 402 -23.41 18.04 -12.09
CA GLY A 402 -23.97 19.18 -12.81
C GLY A 402 -23.26 20.50 -12.48
N ILE A 403 -21.96 20.44 -12.18
CA ILE A 403 -21.11 21.60 -11.89
C ILE A 403 -20.19 21.91 -13.09
N ASP A 404 -19.60 23.11 -13.10
CA ASP A 404 -18.72 23.55 -14.17
C ASP A 404 -17.50 22.62 -14.31
N ASP A 405 -17.25 22.16 -15.55
CA ASP A 405 -16.05 21.39 -15.89
C ASP A 405 -14.83 22.33 -15.90
N ILE A 406 -14.03 22.24 -14.84
CA ILE A 406 -12.80 23.02 -14.68
C ILE A 406 -11.59 22.38 -15.37
N THR A 407 -11.76 21.29 -16.14
CA THR A 407 -10.66 20.62 -16.84
C THR A 407 -10.33 21.30 -18.17
N ASP A 408 -9.04 21.41 -18.48
CA ASP A 408 -8.53 22.07 -19.69
C ASP A 408 -7.12 21.57 -20.05
N GLU A 409 -6.48 22.19 -21.04
CA GLU A 409 -5.13 21.84 -21.51
C GLU A 409 -4.03 22.00 -20.44
N ARG A 410 -4.27 22.82 -19.40
CA ARG A 410 -3.35 22.96 -18.27
C ARG A 410 -3.28 21.66 -17.48
N CYS A 411 -4.34 20.85 -17.47
CA CYS A 411 -4.31 19.51 -16.86
C CYS A 411 -3.26 18.59 -17.50
N ASP A 412 -2.97 18.74 -18.80
CA ASP A 412 -2.03 17.87 -19.51
C ASP A 412 -0.58 18.34 -19.38
N ASN A 413 -0.38 19.66 -19.28
CA ASN A 413 0.95 20.28 -19.42
C ASN A 413 1.46 20.96 -18.14
N ALA A 414 0.57 21.60 -17.37
CA ALA A 414 0.93 22.48 -16.26
C ALA A 414 -0.13 22.49 -15.14
N PRO A 415 -0.44 21.33 -14.52
CA PRO A 415 -1.53 21.25 -13.53
C PRO A 415 -1.33 22.13 -12.29
N TRP A 416 -0.09 22.54 -11.98
CA TRP A 416 0.23 23.49 -10.90
C TRP A 416 -0.29 24.92 -11.17
N GLU A 417 -0.51 25.31 -12.43
CA GLU A 417 -1.04 26.63 -12.80
C GLU A 417 -2.52 26.79 -12.46
N LYS A 418 -3.22 25.69 -12.15
CA LYS A 418 -4.64 25.70 -11.75
C LYS A 418 -4.87 26.12 -10.29
N HIS A 419 -3.90 26.79 -9.67
CA HIS A 419 -3.97 27.24 -8.27
C HIS A 419 -5.00 28.37 -8.04
N THR A 420 -5.48 29.02 -9.10
CA THR A 420 -6.59 29.98 -9.05
C THR A 420 -7.95 29.31 -9.22
N ASP A 421 -8.03 28.27 -10.06
CA ASP A 421 -9.24 27.48 -10.31
C ASP A 421 -9.63 26.63 -9.10
N LEU A 422 -8.70 26.41 -8.16
CA LEU A 422 -8.89 25.62 -6.95
C LEU A 422 -9.39 24.19 -7.21
N CYS A 423 -9.01 23.60 -8.35
CA CYS A 423 -9.14 22.16 -8.56
C CYS A 423 -8.35 21.38 -7.49
N PRO A 424 -8.57 20.07 -7.27
CA PRO A 424 -7.89 19.35 -6.19
C PRO A 424 -6.38 19.55 -6.09
N VAL A 425 -5.68 19.49 -7.24
CA VAL A 425 -4.23 19.72 -7.31
C VAL A 425 -3.91 21.20 -7.03
N GLY A 426 -4.62 22.13 -7.67
CA GLY A 426 -4.43 23.56 -7.48
C GLY A 426 -4.70 24.04 -6.05
N ALA A 427 -5.71 23.47 -5.38
CA ALA A 427 -6.08 23.76 -4.00
C ALA A 427 -4.97 23.36 -3.04
N ILE A 428 -4.45 22.14 -3.13
CA ILE A 428 -3.31 21.68 -2.30
C ILE A 428 -2.04 22.47 -2.64
N TRP A 429 -1.77 22.71 -3.93
CA TRP A 429 -0.63 23.50 -4.38
C TRP A 429 -0.64 24.91 -3.79
N ARG A 430 -1.79 25.59 -3.84
CA ARG A 430 -1.99 26.91 -3.22
C ARG A 430 -1.89 26.83 -1.70
N HIS A 431 -2.48 25.81 -1.08
CA HIS A 431 -2.46 25.61 0.37
C HIS A 431 -1.02 25.49 0.90
N TRP A 432 -0.13 24.84 0.15
CA TRP A 432 1.29 24.72 0.49
C TRP A 432 2.13 25.94 0.09
N ALA A 433 1.49 27.07 -0.22
CA ALA A 433 2.12 28.33 -0.62
C ALA A 433 2.97 28.23 -1.90
N LEU A 434 2.65 27.30 -2.81
CA LEU A 434 3.35 27.13 -4.08
C LEU A 434 2.72 27.90 -5.24
N ALA A 435 1.73 28.76 -4.98
CA ALA A 435 1.11 29.60 -6.02
C ALA A 435 2.17 30.46 -6.75
N GLY A 436 2.17 30.38 -8.09
CA GLY A 436 3.16 31.03 -8.94
C GLY A 436 4.55 30.37 -8.98
N PHE A 437 4.74 29.18 -8.39
CA PHE A 437 5.94 28.37 -8.58
C PHE A 437 5.73 27.32 -9.68
N SER A 438 6.76 27.04 -10.49
CA SER A 438 6.71 26.08 -11.58
C SER A 438 7.93 25.13 -11.63
N PRO A 439 7.73 23.84 -11.95
CA PRO A 439 8.80 22.89 -12.17
C PRO A 439 9.47 23.10 -13.53
N LYS A 440 10.79 22.92 -13.58
CA LYS A 440 11.60 22.81 -14.80
C LYS A 440 12.18 21.42 -14.90
N THR A 441 11.74 20.68 -15.92
CA THR A 441 12.30 19.38 -16.29
C THR A 441 13.72 19.56 -16.80
N THR A 442 14.65 18.74 -16.34
CA THR A 442 15.98 18.65 -16.94
C THR A 442 15.86 18.04 -18.33
N SER A 443 16.08 18.84 -19.37
CA SER A 443 16.21 18.41 -20.77
C SER A 443 17.42 17.52 -20.97
#